data_AF-A0A0P0CNG7-F1
#
_entry.id   AF-A0A0P0CNG7-F1
#
_cell.length_a   1.000
_cell.length_b   1.000
_cell.length_c   1.000
_cell.angle_alpha   90.00
_cell.angle_beta   90.00
_cell.angle_gamma   90.00
#
_symmetry.space_group_name_H-M   'P 1'
#
loop_
_entity.id
_entity.type
_entity.pdbx_description
1 polymer ?
#
loop_
_entity_poly.entity_id
_entity_poly.type
_entity_poly.pdbx_seq_one_letter_code
_entity_poly.pdbx_strand_id
1 'polypeptide(L)' 'MSSNTATTLHTGEIEQDENRNYFCGKYQLKYTYTDQNHKVGEKITILSAIENTDLRTKNKYPQVAQKYTRA' A
#
# COMPACT_ATOMS: atom_id res chain seq x y z
N MET A 1 14.73 5.12 26.51
CA MET A 1 14.71 6.01 25.33
C MET A 1 13.92 5.28 24.25
N SER A 2 12.61 5.51 24.16
CA SER A 2 11.75 4.84 23.17
C SER A 2 11.81 5.60 21.86
N SER A 3 12.70 5.20 20.96
CA SER A 3 12.72 5.68 19.58
C SER A 3 11.45 5.18 18.88
N ASN A 4 10.41 6.03 18.89
CA ASN A 4 9.21 5.86 18.08
C ASN A 4 9.55 6.20 16.62
N THR A 5 10.40 5.39 16.01
CA THR A 5 10.78 5.55 14.60
C THR A 5 9.73 4.84 13.77
N ALA A 6 8.90 5.60 13.06
CA ALA A 6 7.99 5.02 12.07
C ALA A 6 8.82 4.19 11.08
N THR A 7 8.75 2.86 11.21
CA THR A 7 9.55 1.96 10.40
C THR A 7 9.03 2.05 8.97
N THR A 8 9.89 2.52 8.06
CA THR A 8 9.58 2.53 6.64
C THR A 8 9.66 1.11 6.11
N LEU A 9 8.57 0.61 5.52
CA LEU A 9 8.51 -0.74 4.95
C LEU A 9 8.86 -0.73 3.45
N HIS A 10 8.35 0.25 2.71
CA HIS A 10 8.53 0.34 1.27
C HIS A 10 8.21 1.76 0.79
N THR A 11 8.94 2.23 -0.23
CA THR A 11 8.63 3.47 -0.95
C THR A 11 8.58 3.16 -2.43
N GLY A 12 7.50 3.59 -3.09
CA GLY A 12 7.26 3.31 -4.50
C GLY A 12 6.11 4.15 -5.05
N GLU A 13 5.82 3.99 -6.33
CA GLU A 13 4.69 4.66 -6.99
C GLU A 13 3.42 3.83 -6.81
N ILE A 14 2.27 4.53 -6.76
CA ILE A 14 0.96 3.89 -6.79
C ILE A 14 0.70 3.43 -8.22
N GLU A 15 0.39 2.16 -8.37
CA GLU A 15 -0.03 1.53 -9.62
C GLU A 15 -1.48 1.05 -9.50
N GLN A 16 -2.12 0.79 -10.65
CA GLN A 16 -3.45 0.18 -10.70
C GLN A 16 -3.46 -0.94 -11.74
N ASP A 17 -3.97 -2.12 -11.34
CA ASP A 17 -4.10 -3.26 -12.24
C ASP A 17 -5.39 -3.19 -13.09
N GLU A 18 -5.50 -4.12 -14.04
CA GLU A 18 -6.67 -4.24 -14.94
C GLU A 18 -7.99 -4.47 -14.17
N ASN A 19 -7.94 -4.96 -12.94
CA ASN A 19 -9.10 -5.19 -12.07
C ASN A 19 -9.38 -4.00 -11.14
N ARG A 20 -8.74 -2.85 -11.38
CA ARG A 20 -8.85 -1.61 -10.59
C ARG A 20 -8.34 -1.73 -9.16
N ASN A 21 -7.49 -2.72 -8.85
CA ASN A 21 -6.81 -2.76 -7.56
C ASN A 21 -5.66 -1.76 -7.57
N TYR A 22 -5.65 -0.87 -6.59
CA TYR A 22 -4.48 -0.05 -6.32
C TYR A 22 -3.44 -0.85 -5.55
N PHE A 23 -2.18 -0.72 -5.94
CA PHE A 23 -1.07 -1.37 -5.26
C PHE A 23 0.19 -0.51 -5.31
N CYS A 24 1.16 -0.85 -4.47
CA CYS A 24 2.51 -0.32 -4.53
C CYS A 24 3.47 -1.46 -4.22
N GLY A 25 4.20 -1.94 -5.24
CA GLY A 25 4.98 -3.18 -5.15
C GLY A 25 4.10 -4.36 -4.73
N LYS A 26 4.48 -5.06 -3.66
CA LYS A 26 3.74 -6.23 -3.14
C LYS A 26 2.52 -5.88 -2.25
N TYR A 27 2.25 -4.59 -2.03
CA TYR A 27 1.25 -4.12 -1.07
C TYR A 27 -0.03 -3.68 -1.78
N GLN A 28 -1.15 -4.33 -1.47
CA GLN A 28 -2.46 -3.85 -1.90
C GLN A 28 -2.84 -2.61 -1.07
N LEU A 29 -3.36 -1.59 -1.75
CA LEU A 29 -3.85 -0.37 -1.12
C LEU A 29 -5.38 -0.44 -1.01
N LYS A 30 -5.94 0.16 0.04
CA LYS A 30 -7.40 0.20 0.22
C LYS A 30 -8.00 1.07 -0.87
N TYR A 31 -8.92 0.49 -1.65
CA TYR A 31 -9.51 1.16 -2.81
C TYR A 31 -10.08 2.53 -2.46
N THR A 32 -11.05 2.60 -1.56
CA THR A 32 -11.77 3.86 -1.23
C THR A 32 -10.83 4.96 -0.74
N TYR A 33 -9.87 4.61 0.12
CA TYR A 33 -8.93 5.60 0.65
C TYR A 33 -7.96 6.09 -0.43
N THR A 34 -7.45 5.18 -1.27
CA THR A 34 -6.53 5.55 -2.35
C THR A 34 -7.21 6.40 -3.40
N ASP A 35 -8.40 6.00 -3.85
CA ASP A 35 -9.17 6.65 -4.90
C ASP A 35 -9.59 8.09 -4.53
N GLN A 36 -9.83 8.36 -3.23
CA GLN A 36 -10.23 9.68 -2.75
C GLN A 36 -9.05 10.62 -2.49
N ASN A 37 -7.86 10.10 -2.17
CA ASN A 37 -6.75 10.92 -1.63
C ASN A 37 -5.49 10.92 -2.50
N HIS A 38 -5.37 9.98 -3.43
CA HIS A 38 -4.16 9.74 -4.21
C HIS A 38 -4.46 9.49 -5.68
N LYS A 39 -3.40 9.51 -6.50
CA LYS A 39 -3.47 9.19 -7.94
C LYS A 39 -2.46 8.13 -8.32
N VAL A 40 -2.73 7.40 -9.41
CA VAL A 40 -1.73 6.52 -10.05
C VAL A 40 -0.51 7.35 -10.46
N GLY A 41 0.68 6.81 -10.25
CA GLY A 41 1.98 7.48 -10.43
C GLY A 41 2.44 8.31 -9.22
N GLU A 42 1.61 8.47 -8.18
CA GLU A 42 2.01 9.20 -6.98
C GLU A 42 2.95 8.35 -6.12
N LYS A 43 4.07 8.94 -5.69
CA LYS A 43 5.05 8.25 -4.84
C LYS A 43 4.61 8.28 -3.38
N ILE A 44 4.54 7.11 -2.76
CA ILE A 44 4.17 6.94 -1.35
C ILE A 44 5.20 6.12 -0.59
N THR A 45 5.21 6.31 0.72
CA THR A 45 5.98 5.51 1.68
C THR A 45 5.03 4.75 2.60
N ILE A 46 5.09 3.42 2.54
CA ILE A 46 4.33 2.49 3.39
C ILE A 46 5.02 2.36 4.73
N LEU A 47 4.25 2.62 5.78
CA LEU A 47 4.71 2.64 7.18
C LEU A 47 4.24 1.41 7.95
N SER A 48 3.13 0.80 7.54
CA SER A 48 2.65 -0.46 8.11
C SER A 48 1.81 -1.25 7.13
N ALA A 49 1.85 -2.57 7.28
CA ALA A 49 1.06 -3.50 6.50
C ALA A 49 0.70 -4.74 7.32
N ILE A 50 -0.36 -5.42 6.91
CA ILE A 50 -0.78 -6.72 7.44
C ILE A 50 -0.75 -7.76 6.33
N GLU A 51 -0.78 -9.04 6.69
CA GLU A 51 -0.96 -10.12 5.72
C GLU A 51 -2.29 -9.97 4.96
N ASN A 52 -2.27 -10.23 3.67
CA ASN A 52 -3.47 -10.25 2.85
C ASN A 52 -4.18 -11.61 2.96
N THR A 53 -5.37 -11.62 3.54
CA THR A 53 -6.19 -12.83 3.69
C THR A 53 -7.20 -13.02 2.55
N ASP A 54 -7.33 -12.06 1.62
CA ASP A 54 -8.23 -12.19 0.47
C ASP A 54 -7.67 -13.21 -0.53
N LEU A 55 -8.34 -14.37 -0.64
CA LEU A 55 -7.93 -15.46 -1.53
C LEU A 55 -7.77 -15.02 -2.99
N ARG A 56 -8.49 -13.98 -3.43
CA ARG A 56 -8.46 -13.50 -4.82
C ARG A 56 -7.20 -12.71 -5.13
N THR A 57 -6.65 -12.00 -4.15
CA THR A 57 -5.55 -11.06 -4.37
C THR A 57 -4.28 -11.40 -3.60
N LYS A 58 -4.32 -12.26 -2.57
CA LYS A 58 -3.16 -12.60 -1.74
C LYS A 58 -1.94 -13.14 -2.51
N ASN A 59 -2.17 -13.82 -3.63
CA ASN A 59 -1.07 -14.34 -4.46
C ASN A 59 -0.36 -13.24 -5.26
N LYS A 60 -1.07 -12.15 -5.60
CA LYS A 60 -0.50 -10.98 -6.28
C LYS A 60 0.06 -9.96 -5.29
N TYR A 61 -0.71 -9.69 -4.25
CA TYR A 61 -0.40 -8.72 -3.20
C TYR A 61 -0.43 -9.43 -1.84
N PRO A 62 0.69 -10.03 -1.39
CA PRO A 62 0.73 -10.80 -0.14
C PRO A 62 0.48 -9.95 1.12
N GLN A 63 0.53 -8.62 1.02
CA GLN A 63 0.29 -7.72 2.15
C GLN A 63 -0.69 -6.60 1.78
N VAL A 64 -1.44 -6.11 2.76
CA VAL A 64 -2.33 -4.96 2.63
C VAL A 64 -1.77 -3.79 3.43
N ALA A 65 -1.49 -2.67 2.78
CA ALA A 65 -1.01 -1.47 3.45
C ALA A 65 -2.09 -0.92 4.40
N GLN A 66 -1.71 -0.68 5.66
CA GLN A 66 -2.61 -0.09 6.65
C GLN A 66 -2.34 1.41 6.83
N LYS A 67 -1.08 1.83 6.68
CA LYS A 67 -0.68 3.24 6.79
C LYS A 67 0.42 3.55 5.78
N TYR A 68 0.26 4.65 5.07
CA TYR A 68 1.25 5.20 4.17
C TYR A 68 1.09 6.72 4.10
N THR A 69 2.14 7.39 3.64
CA THR A 69 2.18 8.84 3.42
C THR A 69 2.70 9.13 2.03
N ARG A 70 2.44 10.33 1.52
CA ARG A 70 3.17 10.86 0.36
C ARG A 70 4.66 10.90 0.68
N ALA A 71 5.49 10.46 -0.27
CA ALA A 71 6.94 10.47 -0.16
C ALA A 71 7.52 11.85 -0.51
#